data_AF-A0A2X1PXR7-F1
#
_entry.id   AF-A0A2X1PXR7-F1
#
_cell.length_a   1.000
_cell.length_b   1.000
_cell.length_c   1.000
_cell.angle_alpha   90.00
_cell.angle_beta   90.00
_cell.angle_gamma   90.00
#
_symmetry.space_group_name_H-M   'P 1'
#
loop_
_entity.id
_entity.type
_entity.pdbx_description
1 polymer ?
#
loop_
_entity_poly.entity_id
_entity_poly.type
_entity_poly.pdbx_seq_one_letter_code
_entity_poly.pdbx_strand_id
1 'polypeptide(L)' 'MKAGNIMKAWGGIAGLQSCMDVMFDEAVQKRGMSLPMFGKLMATNAADIFGLQQKGRIAPGKDADFVFIQPNSSYVSYQ' A
#
# COMPACT_ATOMS: atom_id res chain seq x y z
N MET A 1 25.71 5.42 -0.37
CA MET A 1 25.01 4.54 -1.33
C MET A 1 24.17 5.28 -2.38
N LYS A 2 23.86 6.59 -2.22
CA LYS A 2 23.14 7.41 -3.21
C LYS A 2 24.00 8.50 -3.89
N ALA A 3 25.33 8.38 -3.84
CA ALA A 3 26.24 9.44 -4.31
C ALA A 3 26.47 9.38 -5.83
N GLY A 4 26.82 10.53 -6.41
CA GLY A 4 27.09 10.67 -7.84
C GLY A 4 25.88 11.14 -8.65
N ASN A 5 26.02 11.16 -9.97
CA ASN A 5 24.93 11.51 -10.88
C ASN A 5 23.94 10.33 -11.04
N ILE A 6 22.77 10.59 -11.65
CA ILE A 6 21.69 9.60 -11.84
C ILE A 6 22.21 8.29 -12.46
N MET A 7 23.14 8.37 -13.41
CA MET A 7 23.70 7.19 -14.10
C MET A 7 24.59 6.33 -13.22
N LYS A 8 25.13 6.88 -12.12
CA LYS A 8 26.05 6.20 -11.19
C LYS A 8 25.40 5.84 -9.85
N ALA A 9 24.32 6.53 -9.48
CA ALA A 9 23.64 6.30 -8.21
C ALA A 9 22.95 4.94 -8.20
N TRP A 10 22.89 4.28 -7.03
CA TRP A 10 22.18 3.02 -6.89
C TRP A 10 20.66 3.21 -6.97
N GLY A 11 20.02 2.47 -7.88
CA GLY A 11 18.59 2.53 -8.14
C GLY A 11 17.77 1.83 -7.05
N GLY A 12 16.74 2.51 -6.55
CA GLY A 12 15.83 1.97 -5.55
C GLY A 12 15.06 3.06 -4.83
N ILE A 13 13.76 2.87 -4.68
CA ILE A 13 12.87 3.75 -3.91
C ILE A 13 12.72 3.15 -2.52
N ALA A 14 13.08 3.90 -1.49
CA ALA A 14 12.75 3.54 -0.11
C ALA A 14 11.32 4.02 0.18
N GLY A 15 10.34 3.15 -0.02
CA GLY A 15 8.92 3.52 0.05
C GLY A 15 8.00 2.51 0.73
N LEU A 16 8.53 1.44 1.30
CA LEU A 16 7.72 0.35 1.85
C LEU A 16 6.70 0.82 2.90
N GLN A 17 7.11 1.72 3.79
CA GLN A 17 6.23 2.27 4.84
C GLN A 17 5.11 3.15 4.28
N SER A 18 5.34 3.81 3.15
CA SER A 18 4.44 4.82 2.59
C SER A 18 3.50 4.27 1.50
N CYS A 19 3.53 2.96 1.24
CA CYS A 19 2.69 2.38 0.20
C CYS A 19 1.19 2.53 0.50
N MET A 20 0.76 2.31 1.75
CA MET A 20 -0.66 2.25 2.09
C MET A 20 -1.30 3.62 2.26
N ASP A 21 -0.68 4.52 3.02
CA ASP A 21 -1.26 5.82 3.36
C ASP A 21 -1.26 6.78 2.17
N VAL A 22 -0.16 6.87 1.42
CA VAL A 22 -0.07 7.68 0.20
C VAL A 22 -1.09 7.20 -0.83
N MET A 23 -1.22 5.89 -1.04
CA MET A 23 -2.19 5.36 -2.01
C MET A 23 -3.63 5.54 -1.53
N PHE A 24 -3.91 5.38 -0.24
CA PHE A 24 -5.25 5.63 0.30
C PHE A 24 -5.65 7.10 0.09
N ASP A 25 -4.76 8.04 0.41
CA ASP A 25 -5.00 9.46 0.22
C ASP A 25 -5.22 9.81 -1.27
N GLU A 26 -4.29 9.39 -2.14
CA GLU A 26 -4.35 9.73 -3.56
C GLU A 26 -5.51 9.06 -4.29
N ALA A 27 -5.72 7.75 -4.10
CA ALA A 27 -6.70 7.00 -4.86
C ALA A 27 -8.11 7.14 -4.28
N VAL A 28 -8.27 6.95 -2.97
CA VAL A 28 -9.59 6.95 -2.32
C VAL A 28 -10.03 8.37 -2.02
N GLN A 29 -9.25 9.14 -1.28
CA GLN A 29 -9.71 10.45 -0.79
C GLN A 29 -9.75 11.51 -1.89
N LYS A 30 -8.65 11.66 -2.65
CA LYS A 30 -8.55 12.70 -3.69
C LYS A 30 -9.26 12.37 -4.99
N ARG A 31 -9.35 11.07 -5.34
CA ARG A 31 -9.87 10.61 -6.65
C ARG A 31 -11.14 9.77 -6.56
N GLY A 32 -11.66 9.51 -5.36
CA GLY A 32 -12.94 8.84 -5.16
C GLY A 32 -12.96 7.35 -5.50
N MET A 33 -11.81 6.66 -5.47
CA MET A 33 -11.77 5.20 -5.62
C MET A 33 -12.58 4.53 -4.51
N SER A 34 -13.36 3.51 -4.84
CA SER A 34 -14.12 2.75 -3.85
C SER A 34 -13.19 1.93 -2.93
N LEU A 35 -13.54 1.81 -1.65
CA LEU A 35 -12.79 1.02 -0.68
C LEU A 35 -12.60 -0.46 -1.09
N PRO A 36 -13.60 -1.15 -1.67
CA PRO A 36 -13.40 -2.52 -2.14
C PRO A 36 -12.37 -2.61 -3.27
N MET A 37 -12.31 -1.62 -4.17
CA MET A 37 -11.31 -1.58 -5.23
C MET A 37 -9.91 -1.34 -4.66
N PHE A 38 -9.77 -0.43 -3.69
CA PHE A 38 -8.52 -0.21 -2.98
C PHE A 38 -8.04 -1.49 -2.28
N GLY A 39 -8.89 -2.19 -1.53
CA GLY A 39 -8.55 -3.47 -0.90
C GLY A 39 -8.11 -4.55 -1.90
N LYS A 40 -8.74 -4.59 -3.08
CA LYS A 40 -8.32 -5.49 -4.15
C LYS A 40 -6.94 -5.18 -4.68
N LEU A 41 -6.65 -3.91 -4.98
CA LEU A 41 -5.36 -3.50 -5.54
C LEU A 41 -4.21 -3.65 -4.54
N MET A 42 -4.45 -3.35 -3.27
CA MET A 42 -3.41 -3.37 -2.25
C MET A 42 -3.18 -4.74 -1.62
N ALA A 43 -4.14 -5.67 -1.72
CA ALA A 43 -4.04 -6.97 -1.05
C ALA A 43 -4.63 -8.14 -1.84
N THR A 44 -5.93 -8.11 -2.17
CA THR A 44 -6.63 -9.30 -2.67
C THR A 44 -6.08 -9.82 -3.99
N ASN A 45 -5.80 -8.94 -4.96
CA ASN A 45 -5.30 -9.36 -6.27
C ASN A 45 -3.92 -10.01 -6.17
N ALA A 46 -3.03 -9.48 -5.32
CA ALA A 46 -1.73 -10.09 -5.10
C ALA A 46 -1.87 -11.47 -4.45
N ALA A 47 -2.73 -11.61 -3.43
CA ALA A 47 -3.00 -12.89 -2.80
C ALA A 47 -3.55 -13.92 -3.80
N ASP A 48 -4.48 -13.52 -4.67
CA ASP A 48 -5.07 -14.39 -5.69
C ASP A 48 -4.03 -14.78 -6.77
N ILE A 49 -3.21 -13.83 -7.27
CA ILE A 49 -2.16 -14.08 -8.28
C ILE A 49 -1.12 -15.09 -7.78
N PHE A 50 -0.72 -15.00 -6.51
CA PHE A 50 0.33 -15.85 -5.93
C PHE A 50 -0.21 -17.05 -5.15
N GLY A 51 -1.52 -17.29 -5.16
CA GLY A 51 -2.14 -18.45 -4.49
C GLY A 51 -2.06 -18.40 -2.96
N LEU A 52 -1.98 -17.21 -2.37
CA LEU A 52 -1.93 -17.02 -0.91
C LEU A 52 -3.32 -17.16 -0.30
N GLN A 53 -3.79 -18.40 -0.17
CA GLN A 53 -5.17 -18.70 0.19
C GLN A 53 -5.64 -18.03 1.48
N GLN A 54 -4.77 -17.84 2.47
CA GLN A 54 -5.14 -17.26 3.76
C GLN A 54 -5.00 -15.73 3.85
N LYS A 55 -4.53 -15.05 2.79
CA LYS A 55 -4.17 -13.62 2.84
C LYS A 55 -5.12 -12.72 2.04
N GLY A 56 -5.04 -11.42 2.34
CA GLY A 56 -5.58 -10.35 1.51
C GLY A 56 -7.11 -10.28 1.39
N ARG A 57 -7.86 -10.90 2.32
CA ARG A 57 -9.32 -10.91 2.30
C ARG A 57 -9.91 -10.93 3.70
N ILE A 58 -10.85 -10.02 3.96
CA ILE A 58 -11.66 -10.02 5.18
C ILE A 58 -12.83 -10.98 4.97
N ALA A 59 -12.64 -12.23 5.37
CA ALA A 59 -13.65 -13.29 5.24
C ALA A 59 -13.42 -14.38 6.28
N PRO A 60 -14.45 -15.17 6.64
CA PRO A 60 -14.30 -16.31 7.54
C PRO A 60 -13.19 -17.27 7.08
N GLY A 61 -12.39 -17.74 8.02
CA GLY A 61 -11.30 -18.71 7.78
C GLY A 61 -10.01 -18.12 7.18
N LYS A 62 -9.94 -16.81 6.92
CA LYS A 62 -8.70 -16.11 6.52
C LYS A 62 -7.90 -15.67 7.73
N ASP A 63 -6.61 -15.42 7.53
CA ASP A 63 -5.75 -14.89 8.58
C ASP A 63 -6.20 -13.48 9.00
N ALA A 64 -6.04 -13.18 10.29
CA ALA A 64 -6.47 -11.94 10.92
C ALA A 64 -5.50 -10.76 10.67
N ASP A 65 -5.19 -10.51 9.40
CA ASP A 65 -4.27 -9.45 8.97
C ASP A 65 -5.05 -8.18 8.62
N PHE A 66 -4.93 -7.15 9.46
CA PHE A 66 -5.65 -5.89 9.30
C PHE A 66 -4.74 -4.68 9.45
N VAL A 67 -5.16 -3.57 8.84
CA VAL A 67 -4.58 -2.24 9.06
C VAL A 67 -5.72 -1.26 9.30
N PHE A 68 -5.56 -0.40 10.31
CA PHE A 68 -6.52 0.65 10.60
C PHE A 68 -6.01 1.96 9.99
N ILE A 69 -6.84 2.58 9.16
CA ILE A 69 -6.53 3.85 8.50
C ILE A 69 -7.52 4.90 9.01
N GLN A 70 -7.00 6.01 9.51
CA GLN A 70 -7.80 7.19 9.87
C GLN A 70 -7.95 8.08 8.63
N PRO A 71 -9.13 8.16 7.99
CA PRO A 71 -9.33 9.06 6.86
C PRO A 71 -9.30 10.53 7.30
N ASN A 72 -9.00 11.42 6.36
CA ASN A 72 -8.96 12.88 6.53
C ASN A 72 -8.01 13.34 7.66
N SER A 73 -6.94 12.58 7.92
CA SER A 73 -5.94 12.88 8.93
C SER A 73 -4.54 12.94 8.33
N SER A 74 -4.10 14.15 7.97
CA SER A 74 -2.79 14.39 7.35
C SER A 74 -1.65 14.46 8.37
N TYR A 75 -0.45 14.07 7.94
CA TYR A 75 0.81 14.28 8.67
C TYR A 75 1.96 14.50 7.69
N VAL A 76 3.13 14.91 8.20
CA VAL A 76 4.37 14.98 7.43
C VAL A 76 5.36 13.98 8.03
N SER A 77 5.93 13.13 7.17
CA SER A 77 6.99 12.19 7.56
C SER A 77 8.36 12.84 7.40
N TYR A 78 9.19 12.77 8.44
CA TYR A 78 10.59 13.20 8.42
C TYR A 78 11.48 11.95 8.39
N GLN A 79 11.54 11.30 7.22
CA GLN A 79 12.47 10.20 6.95
C GLN A 79 13.63 10.67 6.10
#